data_AF-A0A959T656-F1
#
_entry.id   AF-A0A959T656-F1
#
_cell.length_a   1.000
_cell.length_b   1.000
_cell.length_c   1.000
_cell.angle_alpha   90.00
_cell.angle_beta   90.00
_cell.angle_gamma   90.00
#
_symmetry.space_group_name_H-M   'P 1'
#
loop_
_entity.id
_entity.type
_entity.pdbx_description
1 polymer ?
#
loop_
_entity_poly.entity_id
_entity_poly.type
_entity_poly.pdbx_seq_one_letter_code
_entity_poly.pdbx_strand_id
1 'polypeptide(L)'
;MAEPIGPDMFQRLSSRSLLPLLFGAFLHACGGAPEGGEQTTDTDTLSTSQQQGESGVVKVGGRLFAVPSPVSTATALKDAGAAYDRSRTLDLASADVATSKEARALVMGALGADLGYAVLFDDG
;
A
#
# COMPACT_ATOMS: atom_id res chain seq x y z
N MET A 1 73.85 8.81 23.67
CA MET A 1 72.74 8.27 24.47
C MET A 1 71.92 9.45 24.97
N ALA A 2 70.79 9.71 24.29
CA ALA A 2 69.70 10.57 24.74
C ALA A 2 68.48 10.13 23.91
N GLU A 3 67.37 9.86 24.59
CA GLU A 3 66.24 9.04 24.15
C GLU A 3 65.39 9.65 23.02
N PRO A 4 64.76 8.81 22.17
CA PRO A 4 63.92 9.26 21.08
C PRO A 4 62.53 9.74 21.56
N ILE A 5 62.06 10.77 20.86
CA ILE A 5 60.79 11.47 20.99
C ILE A 5 59.62 10.48 20.82
N GLY A 6 58.87 10.22 21.89
CA GLY A 6 57.66 9.40 21.90
C GLY A 6 56.42 10.14 21.38
N PRO A 7 55.46 9.44 20.76
CA PRO A 7 54.33 10.02 20.04
C PRO A 7 53.16 10.39 20.97
N ASP A 8 53.35 11.36 21.86
CA ASP A 8 52.30 11.79 22.81
C ASP A 8 51.42 12.95 22.31
N MET A 9 51.53 13.31 21.02
CA MET A 9 50.70 14.38 20.44
C MET A 9 49.37 13.90 19.85
N PHE A 10 49.15 12.58 19.71
CA PHE A 10 47.91 12.04 19.11
C PHE A 10 46.80 11.75 20.15
N GLN A 11 47.12 11.78 21.45
CA GLN A 11 46.18 11.39 22.52
C GLN A 11 45.38 12.53 23.16
N ARG A 12 45.48 13.77 22.67
CA ARG A 12 44.76 14.91 23.28
C ARG A 12 43.67 15.55 22.43
N LEU A 13 43.33 14.99 21.25
CA LEU A 13 42.29 15.56 20.38
C LEU A 13 41.05 14.67 20.16
N SER A 14 41.01 13.45 20.71
CA SER A 14 39.85 12.55 20.56
C SER A 14 38.90 12.58 21.78
N SER A 15 38.96 13.65 22.57
CA SER A 15 37.93 13.99 23.57
C SER A 15 37.16 15.20 23.07
N ARG A 16 36.11 14.94 22.31
CA ARG A 16 34.85 15.70 22.30
C ARG A 16 33.84 14.98 21.43
N SER A 17 32.82 14.48 22.12
CA SER A 17 31.59 13.89 21.61
C SER A 17 31.12 14.56 20.31
N LEU A 18 31.40 13.92 19.18
CA LEU A 18 30.93 14.29 17.84
C LEU A 18 29.78 13.36 17.42
N LEU A 19 29.04 12.84 18.40
CA LEU A 19 27.91 11.93 18.19
C LEU A 19 26.53 12.58 18.01
N PRO A 20 26.23 13.83 18.44
CA PRO A 20 24.86 14.34 18.31
C PRO A 20 24.56 14.98 16.94
N LEU A 21 25.54 15.15 16.05
CA LEU A 21 25.30 15.85 14.76
C LEU A 21 24.77 14.92 13.65
N LEU A 22 24.93 13.60 13.78
CA LEU A 22 24.44 12.63 12.78
C LEU A 22 22.96 12.23 12.97
N PHE A 23 22.39 12.46 14.16
CA PHE A 23 21.02 12.03 14.49
C PHE A 23 19.94 13.07 14.10
N GLY A 24 20.32 14.35 13.98
CA GLY A 24 19.38 15.43 13.64
C GLY A 24 18.91 15.43 12.18
N ALA A 25 19.66 14.82 11.26
CA ALA A 25 19.33 14.81 9.83
C ALA A 25 18.15 13.88 9.48
N PHE A 26 17.83 12.90 10.33
CA PHE A 26 16.73 11.95 10.06
C PHE A 26 15.33 12.50 10.37
N LEU A 27 15.21 13.57 11.17
CA LEU A 27 13.91 14.10 11.60
C LEU A 27 13.33 15.17 10.65
N HIS A 28 14.09 15.64 9.65
CA HIS A 28 13.61 16.64 8.68
C HIS A 28 13.08 16.05 7.37
N ALA A 29 13.06 14.71 7.25
CA ALA A 29 12.55 14.03 6.06
C ALA A 29 11.03 13.76 6.10
N CYS A 30 10.33 14.08 7.19
CA CYS A 30 8.89 13.81 7.34
C CYS A 30 8.13 14.95 8.04
N GLY A 31 8.50 16.21 7.79
CA GLY A 31 7.87 17.38 8.42
C GLY A 31 7.90 18.60 7.50
N GLY A 32 7.04 18.60 6.47
CA GLY A 32 6.79 19.78 5.65
C GLY A 32 6.18 20.90 6.51
N ALA A 33 6.78 22.10 6.44
CA ALA A 33 6.27 23.29 7.11
C ALA A 33 4.93 23.75 6.48
N PRO A 34 4.03 24.40 7.24
CA PRO A 34 2.79 24.91 6.70
C PRO A 34 3.04 26.29 6.06
N GLU A 35 3.04 26.36 4.74
CA GLU A 35 2.82 27.62 4.03
C GLU A 35 1.31 27.81 3.84
N GLY A 36 0.83 28.95 4.31
CA GLY A 36 -0.58 29.31 4.28
C GLY A 36 -1.08 29.62 2.87
N GLY A 37 -2.31 29.18 2.61
CA GLY A 37 -3.28 29.84 1.75
C GLY A 37 -3.15 29.58 0.24
N GLU A 38 -3.91 28.61 -0.25
CA GLU A 38 -4.78 28.83 -1.42
C GLU A 38 -5.90 27.78 -1.39
N GLN A 39 -7.15 28.24 -1.50
CA GLN A 39 -8.34 27.39 -1.54
C GLN A 39 -8.38 26.66 -2.88
N THR A 40 -7.83 25.44 -2.94
CA THR A 40 -8.06 24.55 -4.09
C THR A 40 -9.51 24.10 -4.05
N THR A 41 -10.26 24.47 -5.08
CA THR A 41 -11.54 23.84 -5.39
C THR A 41 -11.25 22.35 -5.60
N ASP A 42 -11.77 21.49 -4.73
CA ASP A 42 -11.70 20.03 -4.86
C ASP A 42 -12.41 19.63 -6.16
N THR A 43 -11.68 19.62 -7.27
CA THR A 43 -12.10 18.90 -8.47
C THR A 43 -11.96 17.42 -8.14
N ASP A 44 -13.10 16.78 -7.86
CA ASP A 44 -13.24 15.34 -7.77
C ASP A 44 -12.60 14.68 -9.01
N THR A 45 -11.35 14.26 -8.85
CA THR A 45 -10.51 13.70 -9.91
C THR A 45 -10.82 12.21 -10.12
N LEU A 46 -11.82 11.67 -9.41
CA LEU A 46 -12.32 10.31 -9.54
C LEU A 46 -13.38 10.14 -10.65
N SER A 47 -13.44 11.06 -11.61
CA SER A 47 -14.27 10.91 -12.81
C SER A 47 -13.76 9.76 -13.68
N THR A 48 -14.29 8.56 -13.47
CA THR A 48 -14.09 7.39 -14.35
C THR A 48 -15.00 7.52 -15.56
N SER A 49 -14.64 8.41 -16.49
CA SER A 49 -15.25 8.39 -17.83
C SER A 49 -14.80 7.11 -18.51
N GLN A 50 -15.61 6.05 -18.36
CA GLN A 50 -15.46 4.79 -19.08
C GLN A 50 -15.55 5.12 -20.57
N GLN A 51 -14.41 5.21 -21.23
CA GLN A 51 -14.37 5.38 -22.68
C GLN A 51 -14.94 4.09 -23.28
N GLN A 52 -16.19 4.12 -23.72
CA GLN A 52 -16.86 3.00 -24.38
C GLN A 52 -16.02 2.58 -25.60
N GLY A 53 -15.21 1.53 -25.47
CA GLY A 53 -14.46 0.97 -26.59
C GLY A 53 -13.24 0.13 -26.23
N GLU A 54 -12.51 0.44 -25.15
CA GLU A 54 -11.33 -0.33 -24.73
C GLU A 54 -11.55 -0.91 -23.32
N SER A 55 -11.98 -2.17 -23.29
CA SER A 55 -12.16 -2.95 -22.06
C SER A 55 -10.89 -2.91 -21.20
N GLY A 56 -10.95 -2.26 -20.04
CA GLY A 56 -9.88 -2.27 -19.04
C GLY A 56 -8.97 -1.04 -19.03
N VAL A 57 -9.14 -0.03 -19.89
CA VAL A 57 -8.34 1.21 -19.80
C VAL A 57 -9.14 2.32 -19.12
N VAL A 58 -8.72 2.73 -17.93
CA VAL A 58 -9.36 3.80 -17.15
C VAL A 58 -8.44 5.02 -17.10
N LYS A 59 -9.00 6.20 -17.41
CA LYS A 59 -8.30 7.47 -17.29
C LYS A 59 -8.54 8.08 -15.90
N VAL A 60 -7.48 8.25 -15.10
CA VAL A 60 -7.55 8.91 -13.78
C VAL A 60 -6.48 9.99 -13.72
N GLY A 61 -6.87 11.24 -13.46
CA GLY A 61 -5.93 12.36 -13.34
C GLY A 61 -4.99 12.54 -14.55
N GLY A 62 -5.48 12.27 -15.77
CA GLY A 62 -4.68 12.37 -17.00
C GLY A 62 -3.75 11.18 -17.28
N ARG A 63 -3.72 10.16 -16.41
CA ARG A 63 -2.98 8.91 -16.64
C ARG A 63 -3.92 7.80 -17.10
N LEU A 64 -3.40 6.90 -17.93
CA LEU A 64 -4.11 5.70 -18.37
C LEU A 64 -3.70 4.51 -17.51
N PHE A 65 -4.68 3.83 -16.92
CA PHE A 65 -4.49 2.62 -16.13
C PHE A 65 -5.12 1.45 -16.86
N ALA A 66 -4.32 0.42 -17.15
CA ALA A 66 -4.84 -0.87 -17.56
C ALA A 66 -5.26 -1.64 -16.29
N VAL A 67 -6.56 -1.72 -16.02
CA VAL A 67 -7.13 -2.53 -14.95
C VAL A 67 -7.27 -3.97 -15.49
N PRO A 68 -6.48 -4.93 -14.99
CA PRO A 68 -6.62 -6.33 -15.36
C PRO A 68 -8.04 -6.84 -15.04
N SER A 69 -8.46 -7.91 -15.72
CA SER A 69 -9.75 -8.52 -15.39
C SER A 69 -9.70 -9.19 -14.00
N PRO A 70 -10.85 -9.43 -13.35
CA PRO A 70 -10.88 -10.12 -12.07
C PRO A 70 -10.16 -11.48 -12.09
N VAL A 71 -10.33 -12.25 -13.17
CA VAL A 71 -9.66 -13.54 -13.35
C VAL A 71 -8.15 -13.37 -13.47
N SER A 72 -7.68 -12.47 -14.34
CA SER A 72 -6.24 -12.29 -14.51
C SER A 72 -5.57 -11.73 -13.26
N THR A 73 -6.27 -10.91 -12.50
CA THR A 73 -5.79 -10.41 -11.20
C THR A 73 -5.66 -11.54 -10.19
N ALA A 74 -6.68 -12.39 -10.07
CA ALA A 74 -6.67 -13.50 -9.13
C ALA A 74 -5.59 -14.53 -9.48
N THR A 75 -5.39 -14.85 -10.76
CA THR A 75 -4.29 -15.70 -11.24
C THR A 75 -2.93 -15.11 -10.90
N ALA A 76 -2.72 -13.80 -11.12
CA ALA A 76 -1.47 -13.14 -10.77
C ALA A 76 -1.16 -13.22 -9.26
N LEU A 77 -2.17 -13.16 -8.40
CA LEU A 77 -2.00 -13.36 -6.95
C LEU A 77 -1.60 -14.80 -6.61
N LYS A 78 -2.24 -15.80 -7.23
CA LYS A 78 -1.87 -17.22 -7.07
C LYS A 78 -0.41 -17.45 -7.51
N ASP A 79 -0.03 -16.94 -8.67
CA ASP A 79 1.31 -17.08 -9.24
C ASP A 79 2.38 -16.37 -8.40
N ALA A 80 2.02 -15.26 -7.74
CA ALA A 80 2.88 -14.56 -6.79
C ALA A 80 3.06 -15.30 -5.45
N GLY A 81 2.38 -16.45 -5.25
CA GLY A 81 2.46 -17.25 -4.03
C GLY A 81 1.63 -16.70 -2.88
N ALA A 82 0.60 -15.89 -3.16
CA ALA A 82 -0.34 -15.49 -2.13
C ALA A 82 -1.03 -16.73 -1.53
N ALA A 83 -1.18 -16.76 -0.21
CA ALA A 83 -1.91 -17.83 0.47
C ALA A 83 -3.41 -17.49 0.50
N TYR A 84 -4.24 -18.49 0.21
CA TYR A 84 -5.67 -18.40 0.46
C TYR A 84 -5.96 -18.61 1.95
N ASP A 85 -6.69 -17.66 2.56
CA ASP A 85 -7.10 -17.72 3.98
C ASP A 85 -8.61 -17.84 4.08
N ARG A 86 -9.08 -19.08 4.28
CA ARG A 86 -10.49 -19.41 4.47
C ARG A 86 -11.12 -18.73 5.68
N SER A 87 -10.33 -18.31 6.68
CA SER A 87 -10.87 -17.60 7.84
C SER A 87 -11.33 -16.17 7.53
N ARG A 88 -11.02 -15.66 6.33
CA ARG A 88 -11.37 -14.32 5.85
C ARG A 88 -12.56 -14.29 4.90
N THR A 89 -13.13 -15.45 4.57
CA THR A 89 -14.36 -15.50 3.79
C THR A 89 -15.54 -15.00 4.61
N LEU A 90 -16.55 -14.49 3.93
CA LEU A 90 -17.80 -14.09 4.54
C LEU A 90 -18.49 -15.32 5.15
N ASP A 91 -19.03 -15.17 6.36
CA ASP A 91 -19.81 -16.23 7.01
C ASP A 91 -21.09 -16.51 6.21
N LEU A 92 -21.40 -17.79 6.00
CA LEU A 92 -22.59 -18.23 5.25
C LEU A 92 -23.88 -17.74 5.92
N ALA A 93 -23.91 -17.64 7.26
CA ALA A 93 -25.06 -17.13 7.99
C ALA A 93 -25.32 -15.63 7.71
N SER A 94 -24.36 -14.90 7.12
CA SER A 94 -24.53 -13.49 6.72
C SER A 94 -25.65 -13.31 5.69
N ALA A 95 -25.95 -14.35 4.90
CA ALA A 95 -27.04 -14.33 3.93
C ALA A 95 -28.43 -14.33 4.59
N ASP A 96 -28.54 -14.95 5.76
CA ASP A 96 -29.81 -15.11 6.48
C ASP A 96 -30.20 -13.84 7.24
N VAL A 97 -29.22 -13.07 7.68
CA VAL A 97 -29.43 -11.77 8.37
C VAL A 97 -29.63 -10.60 7.40
N ALA A 98 -29.36 -10.79 6.09
CA ALA A 98 -29.58 -9.77 5.07
C ALA A 98 -31.06 -9.65 4.69
N THR A 99 -31.71 -8.58 5.16
CA THR A 99 -33.17 -8.42 5.06
C THR A 99 -33.65 -7.64 3.83
N SER A 100 -32.84 -6.72 3.28
CA SER A 100 -33.17 -6.01 2.05
C SER A 100 -32.67 -6.74 0.81
N LYS A 101 -33.30 -6.48 -0.34
CA LYS A 101 -32.90 -7.07 -1.62
C LYS A 101 -31.47 -6.66 -2.00
N GLU A 102 -31.11 -5.42 -1.73
CA GLU A 102 -29.80 -4.85 -2.01
C GLU A 102 -28.73 -5.48 -1.11
N ALA A 103 -29.02 -5.62 0.19
CA ALA A 103 -28.12 -6.28 1.13
C ALA A 103 -27.90 -7.74 0.76
N ARG A 104 -28.98 -8.45 0.39
CA ARG A 104 -28.91 -9.85 -0.02
C ARG A 104 -28.12 -10.02 -1.33
N ALA A 105 -28.29 -9.11 -2.28
CA ALA A 105 -27.51 -9.10 -3.52
C ALA A 105 -26.02 -8.86 -3.26
N LEU A 106 -25.68 -7.94 -2.35
CA LEU A 106 -24.30 -7.66 -1.97
C LEU A 106 -23.65 -8.87 -1.28
N VAL A 107 -24.34 -9.46 -0.30
CA VAL A 107 -23.85 -10.66 0.42
C VAL A 107 -23.67 -11.83 -0.55
N MET A 108 -24.61 -12.07 -1.45
CA MET A 108 -24.47 -13.13 -2.47
C MET A 108 -23.32 -12.85 -3.45
N GLY A 109 -23.09 -11.60 -3.83
CA GLY A 109 -21.93 -11.22 -4.64
C GLY A 109 -20.60 -11.52 -3.93
N ALA A 110 -20.51 -11.20 -2.64
CA ALA A 110 -19.33 -11.50 -1.83
C ALA A 110 -19.12 -13.01 -1.66
N LEU A 111 -20.16 -13.78 -1.34
CA LEU A 111 -20.07 -15.25 -1.25
C LEU A 111 -19.69 -15.90 -2.59
N GLY A 112 -20.17 -15.35 -3.71
CA GLY A 112 -19.77 -15.79 -5.04
C GLY A 112 -18.30 -15.51 -5.33
N ALA A 113 -17.77 -14.38 -4.86
CA ALA A 113 -16.34 -14.08 -4.95
C ALA A 113 -15.50 -15.03 -4.09
N ASP A 114 -15.93 -15.29 -2.85
CA ASP A 114 -15.25 -16.24 -1.94
C ASP A 114 -15.18 -17.64 -2.56
N LEU A 115 -16.28 -18.12 -3.15
CA LEU A 115 -16.30 -19.38 -3.88
C LEU A 115 -15.34 -19.37 -5.07
N GLY A 116 -15.30 -18.27 -5.84
CA GLY A 116 -14.39 -18.12 -6.97
C GLY A 116 -12.92 -18.23 -6.55
N TYR A 117 -12.55 -17.61 -5.42
CA TYR A 117 -11.21 -17.73 -4.86
C TYR A 117 -10.92 -19.14 -4.31
N ALA A 118 -11.86 -19.75 -3.59
CA ALA A 118 -11.69 -21.13 -3.10
C ALA A 118 -11.40 -22.11 -4.25
N VAL A 119 -12.13 -21.99 -5.37
CA VAL A 119 -11.91 -22.81 -6.57
C VAL A 119 -10.55 -22.51 -7.22
N LEU A 120 -10.18 -21.23 -7.34
CA LEU A 120 -8.90 -20.85 -7.95
C LEU A 120 -7.70 -21.40 -7.15
N PHE A 121 -7.81 -21.43 -5.83
CA PHE A 121 -6.76 -21.89 -4.92
C PHE A 121 -6.86 -23.36 -4.52
N ASP A 122 -7.75 -24.13 -5.17
CA ASP A 122 -7.91 -25.57 -4.97
C ASP A 122 -8.30 -25.97 -3.52
N ASP A 123 -9.09 -25.13 -2.81
CA ASP A 123 -9.60 -25.35 -1.43
C ASP A 123 -11.08 -25.80 -1.37
N GLY A 124 -11.55 -26.48 -2.41
CA GLY A 124 -12.95 -26.92 -2.61
C GLY A 124 -13.29 -28.31 -2.06
#